data_AF-A0A950ZUN7-F1
#
_entry.id   AF-A0A950ZUN7-F1
#
_cell.length_a   1.000
_cell.length_b   1.000
_cell.length_c   1.000
_cell.angle_alpha   90.00
_cell.angle_beta   90.00
_cell.angle_gamma   90.00
#
_symmetry.space_group_name_H-M   'P 1'
#
loop_
_entity.id
_entity.type
_entity.pdbx_description
1 polymer ?
#
loop_
_entity_poly.entity_id
_entity_poly.type
_entity_poly.pdbx_seq_one_letter_code
_entity_poly.pdbx_strand_id
1 'polypeptide(L)'
;MDLLERDGCLQQLGAALAGHADRSTAFLALLQELCGCPTIAVFEDVHWADEATLDVLGFLARRLGRCSTLLILTYRDDEVGQRHPLRLLLGDLAGSPLVRRLALPRLSEAAIRVMV
;
A
#
# COMPACT_ATOMS: atom_id res chain seq x y z
N MET A 1 8.22 -12.96 24.27
CA MET A 1 8.54 -11.75 23.47
C MET A 1 7.62 -11.77 22.26
N ASP A 2 6.36 -11.47 22.58
CA ASP A 2 5.16 -11.77 21.81
C ASP A 2 4.94 -10.78 20.68
N LEU A 3 5.47 -11.10 19.50
CA LEU A 3 5.13 -10.41 18.25
C LEU A 3 4.01 -11.11 17.48
N LEU A 4 3.58 -12.30 17.93
CA LEU A 4 2.55 -13.12 17.29
C LEU A 4 1.18 -13.10 18.01
N GLU A 5 1.06 -12.50 19.20
CA GLU A 5 -0.23 -12.33 19.90
C GLU A 5 -0.94 -10.99 19.58
N ARG A 6 -0.59 -10.32 18.47
CA ARG A 6 -1.29 -9.11 18.00
C ARG A 6 -2.45 -9.45 17.06
N ASP A 7 -3.28 -10.41 17.45
CA ASP A 7 -4.54 -10.78 16.76
C ASP A 7 -5.59 -9.64 16.74
N GLY A 8 -5.26 -8.44 17.24
CA GLY A 8 -6.14 -7.27 17.31
C GLY A 8 -6.02 -6.24 16.19
N CYS A 9 -4.95 -6.27 15.38
CA CYS A 9 -4.65 -5.19 14.43
C CYS A 9 -5.22 -5.39 13.01
N LEU A 10 -6.08 -6.39 12.78
CA LEU A 10 -6.94 -6.47 11.57
C LEU A 10 -8.43 -6.67 11.91
N GLN A 11 -8.79 -6.52 13.19
CA GLN A 11 -10.15 -6.76 13.66
C GLN A 11 -11.11 -5.64 13.25
N GLN A 12 -10.65 -4.39 13.15
CA GLN A 12 -11.54 -3.27 12.88
C GLN A 12 -12.04 -3.29 11.43
N LEU A 13 -11.14 -3.51 10.47
CA LEU A 13 -11.53 -3.70 9.07
C LEU A 13 -12.38 -4.95 8.90
N GLY A 14 -11.98 -6.07 9.51
CA GLY A 14 -12.74 -7.31 9.44
C GLY A 14 -14.18 -7.16 9.94
N ALA A 15 -14.37 -6.49 11.07
CA ALA A 15 -15.69 -6.20 11.62
C ALA A 15 -16.51 -5.24 10.73
N ALA A 16 -15.88 -4.21 10.17
CA ALA A 16 -16.55 -3.29 9.24
C ALA A 16 -17.06 -4.02 7.99
N LEU A 17 -16.22 -4.86 7.38
CA LEU A 17 -16.59 -5.63 6.20
C LEU A 17 -17.69 -6.67 6.50
N ALA A 18 -17.58 -7.38 7.63
CA ALA A 18 -18.62 -8.32 8.07
C ALA A 18 -19.97 -7.63 8.35
N GLY A 19 -19.93 -6.39 8.84
CA GLY A 19 -21.08 -5.53 9.05
C GLY A 19 -21.69 -4.93 7.77
N HIS A 20 -21.18 -5.28 6.58
CA HIS A 20 -21.58 -4.69 5.29
C HIS A 20 -21.43 -3.16 5.31
N ALA A 21 -20.37 -2.67 5.96
CA ALA A 21 -20.07 -1.25 6.02
C ALA A 21 -20.00 -0.65 4.62
N ASP A 22 -20.48 0.59 4.49
CA ASP A 22 -20.26 1.35 3.27
C ASP A 22 -18.75 1.58 3.06
N ARG A 23 -18.40 1.93 1.82
CA ARG A 23 -17.01 2.15 1.41
C ARG A 23 -16.25 3.11 2.33
N SER A 24 -16.87 4.20 2.75
CA SER A 24 -16.22 5.23 3.57
C SER A 24 -15.87 4.69 4.95
N THR A 25 -16.79 3.93 5.53
CA THR A 25 -16.60 3.28 6.83
C THR A 25 -15.51 2.22 6.77
N ALA A 26 -15.46 1.39 5.72
CA ALA A 26 -14.39 0.42 5.53
C ALA A 26 -13.00 1.08 5.38
N PHE A 27 -12.92 2.19 4.63
CA PHE A 27 -11.68 2.95 4.43
C PHE A 27 -11.17 3.54 5.76
N LEU A 28 -12.07 4.11 6.56
CA LEU A 28 -11.72 4.65 7.87
C LEU A 28 -11.29 3.57 8.86
N ALA A 29 -11.96 2.41 8.86
CA ALA A 29 -11.57 1.27 9.68
C ALA A 29 -10.14 0.82 9.37
N LEU A 30 -9.80 0.65 8.08
CA LEU A 30 -8.44 0.31 7.68
C LEU A 30 -7.41 1.39 8.10
N LEU A 31 -7.75 2.67 7.97
CA LEU A 31 -6.85 3.74 8.42
C LEU A 31 -6.63 3.71 9.93
N GLN A 32 -7.69 3.57 10.72
CA GLN A 32 -7.60 3.49 12.19
C GLN A 32 -6.71 2.32 12.61
N GLU A 33 -6.89 1.20 11.95
CA GLU A 33 -6.14 -0.01 12.17
C GLU A 33 -4.64 0.17 11.89
N LEU A 34 -4.30 0.69 10.71
CA LEU A 34 -2.91 0.97 10.34
C LEU A 34 -2.24 2.02 11.24
N CYS A 35 -3.02 2.93 11.82
CA CYS A 35 -2.53 3.99 12.71
C CYS A 35 -2.50 3.58 14.20
N GLY A 36 -3.10 2.44 14.58
CA GLY A 36 -3.23 2.01 15.98
C GLY A 36 -1.90 1.61 16.63
N CYS A 37 -0.93 1.17 15.82
CA CYS A 37 0.42 0.86 16.29
C CYS A 37 1.44 1.01 15.15
N PRO A 38 2.76 1.03 15.44
CA PRO A 38 3.78 1.03 14.41
C PRO A 38 3.60 -0.14 13.44
N THR A 39 3.34 0.17 12.17
CA THR A 39 2.91 -0.81 11.16
C THR A 39 3.68 -0.62 9.84
N ILE A 40 4.05 -1.74 9.20
CA ILE A 40 4.50 -1.76 7.81
C ILE A 40 3.40 -2.45 7.00
N ALA A 41 2.75 -1.72 6.11
CA ALA A 41 1.74 -2.25 5.20
C ALA A 41 2.34 -2.38 3.80
N VAL A 42 2.32 -3.59 3.24
CA VAL A 42 2.89 -3.89 1.94
C VAL A 42 1.78 -4.31 0.99
N PHE A 43 1.69 -3.61 -0.14
CA PHE A 43 0.81 -3.96 -1.25
C PHE A 43 1.67 -4.32 -2.45
N GLU A 44 1.60 -5.59 -2.84
CA GLU A 44 2.34 -6.11 -3.98
C GLU A 44 1.53 -5.99 -5.27
N ASP A 45 2.23 -5.92 -6.40
CA ASP A 45 1.66 -5.96 -7.73
C ASP A 45 0.52 -4.95 -7.99
N VAL A 46 0.65 -3.72 -7.44
CA VAL A 46 -0.44 -2.73 -7.50
C VAL A 46 -0.75 -2.22 -8.92
N HIS A 47 0.06 -2.58 -9.91
CA HIS A 47 -0.24 -2.37 -11.32
C HIS A 47 -1.39 -3.23 -11.82
N TRP A 48 -1.73 -4.34 -11.16
CA TRP A 48 -2.89 -5.18 -11.50
C TRP A 48 -4.10 -4.88 -10.62
N ALA A 49 -4.00 -3.92 -9.69
CA ALA A 49 -5.09 -3.54 -8.82
C ALA A 49 -6.22 -2.87 -9.61
N ASP A 50 -7.47 -3.18 -9.23
CA ASP A 50 -8.64 -2.51 -9.76
C ASP A 50 -8.76 -1.06 -9.24
N GLU A 51 -9.66 -0.27 -9.83
CA GLU A 51 -9.89 1.11 -9.43
C GLU A 51 -10.31 1.23 -7.96
N ALA A 52 -11.09 0.28 -7.46
CA ALA A 52 -11.58 0.29 -6.09
C ALA A 52 -10.43 0.19 -5.07
N THR A 53 -9.44 -0.67 -5.35
CA THR A 53 -8.22 -0.84 -4.56
C THR A 53 -7.33 0.38 -4.68
N LEU A 54 -7.14 0.93 -5.88
CA LEU A 54 -6.33 2.14 -6.09
C LEU A 54 -6.89 3.36 -5.35
N ASP A 55 -8.21 3.48 -5.24
CA ASP A 55 -8.86 4.50 -4.43
C ASP A 55 -8.55 4.35 -2.93
N VAL A 56 -8.52 3.11 -2.40
CA VAL A 56 -8.09 2.84 -1.01
C VAL A 56 -6.65 3.30 -0.82
N LEU A 57 -5.76 2.92 -1.73
CA LEU A 57 -4.35 3.29 -1.66
C LEU A 57 -4.15 4.80 -1.71
N GLY A 58 -4.88 5.51 -2.58
CA GLY A 58 -4.88 6.97 -2.62
C GLY A 58 -5.43 7.60 -1.35
N PHE A 59 -6.49 7.03 -0.78
CA PHE A 59 -7.04 7.47 0.49
C PHE A 59 -6.02 7.34 1.65
N LEU A 60 -5.35 6.19 1.74
CA LEU A 60 -4.34 5.89 2.77
C LEU A 60 -3.09 6.75 2.60
N ALA A 61 -2.52 6.81 1.40
CA ALA A 61 -1.28 7.52 1.13
C ALA A 61 -1.36 9.02 1.48
N ARG A 62 -2.55 9.64 1.38
CA ARG A 62 -2.79 11.03 1.79
C ARG A 62 -2.94 11.25 3.30
N ARG A 63 -3.20 10.20 4.09
CA ARG A 63 -3.58 10.31 5.51
C ARG A 63 -2.60 9.66 6.47
N LEU A 64 -1.82 8.69 6.02
CA LEU A 64 -0.84 7.97 6.85
C LEU A 64 0.35 8.83 7.29
N GLY A 65 0.55 10.02 6.71
CA GLY A 65 1.64 10.93 7.09
C GLY A 65 1.64 11.41 8.54
N ARG A 66 0.56 11.17 9.30
CA ARG A 66 0.44 11.49 10.73
C ARG A 66 0.50 10.24 11.62
N CYS A 67 0.68 9.07 11.04
CA CYS A 67 0.69 7.78 11.72
C CYS A 67 2.10 7.19 11.72
N SER A 68 2.37 6.26 12.64
CA SER A 68 3.62 5.47 12.64
C SER A 68 3.55 4.32 11.63
N THR A 69 3.17 4.63 10.39
CA THR A 69 2.87 3.63 9.36
C THR A 69 3.77 3.86 8.15
N LEU A 70 4.45 2.80 7.71
CA LEU A 70 5.13 2.77 6.42
C LEU A 70 4.27 2.00 5.42
N LEU A 71 3.80 2.69 4.37
CA LEU A 71 3.10 2.07 3.24
C LEU A 71 4.10 1.80 2.12
N ILE A 72 4.25 0.53 1.74
CA ILE A 72 5.10 0.07 0.64
C ILE A 72 4.19 -0.43 -0.48
N LEU A 73 4.40 0.12 -1.68
CA LEU A 73 3.69 -0.29 -2.90
C LEU A 73 4.71 -0.80 -3.91
N THR A 74 4.54 -2.02 -4.42
CA THR A 74 5.38 -2.56 -5.50
C THR A 74 4.59 -2.66 -6.79
N TYR A 75 5.22 -2.32 -7.90
CA TYR A 75 4.62 -2.42 -9.22
C TYR A 75 5.69 -2.50 -10.30
N ARG A 76 5.28 -2.97 -11.48
CA ARG A 76 6.09 -3.00 -12.69
C ARG A 76 5.93 -1.73 -13.48
N ASP A 77 7.01 -0.99 -13.68
CA ASP A 77 6.97 0.31 -14.35
C ASP A 77 6.76 0.19 -15.87
N ASP A 78 7.13 -0.94 -16.46
CA ASP A 78 6.89 -1.28 -17.86
C ASP A 78 5.44 -1.70 -18.17
N GLU A 79 4.66 -2.05 -17.15
CA GLU A 79 3.22 -2.36 -17.27
C GLU A 79 2.31 -1.15 -16.99
N VAL A 80 2.86 -0.02 -16.51
CA VAL A 80 2.09 1.21 -16.20
C VAL A 80 2.16 2.21 -17.35
N GLY A 81 1.28 2.01 -18.33
CA GLY A 81 1.12 2.88 -19.50
C GLY A 81 0.57 4.28 -19.19
N GLN A 82 0.51 5.16 -20.20
CA GLN A 82 0.08 6.57 -20.03
C GLN A 82 -1.34 6.74 -19.49
N ARG A 83 -2.25 5.80 -19.82
CA ARG A 83 -3.66 5.82 -19.40
C ARG A 83 -3.94 4.92 -18.19
N HIS A 84 -2.92 4.31 -17.61
CA HIS A 84 -3.09 3.38 -16.51
C HIS A 84 -3.55 4.12 -15.24
N PRO A 85 -4.62 3.68 -14.54
CA PRO A 85 -5.14 4.38 -13.36
C PRO A 85 -4.10 4.63 -12.25
N LEU A 86 -3.23 3.64 -11.99
CA LEU A 86 -2.10 3.79 -11.06
C LEU A 86 -1.19 5.00 -11.38
N ARG A 87 -1.07 5.41 -12.65
CA ARG A 87 -0.25 6.56 -13.04
C ARG A 87 -0.78 7.87 -12.46
N LEU A 88 -2.10 8.02 -12.34
CA LEU A 88 -2.73 9.18 -11.71
C LEU A 88 -2.40 9.21 -10.23
N LEU A 89 -2.59 8.08 -9.54
CA LEU A 89 -2.24 7.94 -8.12
C LEU A 89 -0.76 8.28 -7.87
N LEU A 90 0.16 7.74 -8.67
CA LEU A 90 1.59 8.04 -8.55
C LEU A 90 1.90 9.52 -8.82
N GLY A 91 1.20 10.15 -9.77
CA GLY A 91 1.32 11.58 -10.08
C GLY A 91 0.89 12.47 -8.92
N ASP A 92 -0.26 12.17 -8.32
CA ASP A 92 -0.78 12.87 -7.14
C ASP A 92 0.19 12.78 -5.96
N LEU A 93 0.86 11.64 -5.82
CA LEU A 93 1.82 11.39 -4.74
C LEU A 93 3.22 11.95 -5.01
N ALA A 94 3.57 12.25 -6.26
CA ALA A 94 4.92 12.67 -6.64
C ALA A 94 5.37 13.99 -5.99
N GLY A 95 4.42 14.88 -5.65
CA GLY A 95 4.70 16.15 -4.98
C GLY A 95 4.83 16.04 -3.45
N SER A 96 4.53 14.88 -2.86
CA SER A 96 4.54 14.70 -1.41
C SER A 96 5.95 14.45 -0.88
N PRO A 97 6.44 15.21 0.11
CA PRO A 97 7.75 14.97 0.73
C PRO A 97 7.80 13.67 1.53
N LEU A 98 6.65 13.06 1.82
CA LEU A 98 6.52 11.82 2.56
C LEU A 98 6.61 10.58 1.66
N VAL A 99 6.70 10.76 0.34
CA VAL A 99 6.73 9.67 -0.64
C VAL A 99 8.13 9.53 -1.21
N ARG A 100 8.65 8.31 -1.18
CA ARG A 100 9.92 7.95 -1.82
C ARG A 100 9.68 6.87 -2.85
N ARG A 101 10.09 7.13 -4.10
CA ARG A 101 10.11 6.14 -5.17
C ARG A 101 11.49 5.50 -5.26
N LEU A 102 11.54 4.19 -5.18
CA LEU A 102 12.75 3.40 -5.37
C LEU A 102 12.67 2.72 -6.73
N ALA A 103 13.55 3.10 -7.66
CA ALA A 103 13.69 2.40 -8.93
C ALA A 103 14.60 1.19 -8.72
N LEU A 104 14.07 -0.01 -8.97
CA LEU A 104 14.85 -1.24 -8.89
C LEU A 104 15.38 -1.59 -10.29
N PRO A 105 16.71 -1.54 -10.52
CA PRO A 105 17.25 -1.94 -11.80
C PRO A 105 17.11 -3.45 -11.99
N ARG A 106 17.15 -3.89 -13.26
CA ARG A 106 17.29 -5.30 -13.59
C ARG A 106 18.56 -5.87 -12.93
N LEU A 107 18.52 -7.16 -12.59
CA LEU A 107 19.70 -7.86 -12.09
C LEU A 107 20.84 -7.77 -13.10
N SER A 108 22.05 -7.53 -12.60
CA SER A 108 23.25 -7.59 -13.44
C SER A 108 23.54 -9.03 -13.84
N GLU A 109 24.25 -9.23 -14.95
CA GLU A 109 24.69 -10.58 -15.34
C GLU A 109 25.49 -11.26 -14.23
N ALA A 110 26.30 -10.50 -13.48
CA ALA A 110 27.03 -11.02 -12.33
C ALA A 110 26.10 -11.50 -11.20
N ALA A 111 25.02 -10.76 -10.91
CA ALA A 111 24.02 -11.16 -9.94
C ALA A 111 23.23 -12.40 -10.41
N ILE A 112 22.93 -12.50 -11.70
CA ILE A 112 22.26 -13.67 -12.28
C ILE A 112 23.17 -14.92 -12.18
N ARG A 113 24.48 -14.77 -12.44
CA ARG A 113 25.44 -15.89 -12.38
C ARG A 113 25.54 -16.56 -10.99
N VAL A 114 25.20 -15.87 -9.91
CA VAL A 114 25.21 -16.44 -8.55
C VAL A 114 23.86 -17.03 -8.12
N MET A 115 22.83 -16.93 -8.96
CA MET A 115 21.50 -17.52 -8.72
C MET A 115 21.34 -18.95 -9.29
N VAL A 116 22.37 -19.46 -9.97
CA VAL A 116 22.43 -20.79 -10.60
C VAL A 116 23.42 -21.66 -9.85
#